data_AF-A0A3P1VCF9-F1
#
_entry.id   AF-A0A3P1VCF9-F1
#
_cell.length_a   1.000
_cell.length_b   1.000
_cell.length_c   1.000
_cell.angle_alpha   90.00
_cell.angle_beta   90.00
_cell.angle_gamma   90.00
#
_symmetry.space_group_name_H-M   'P 1'
#
loop_
_entity.id
_entity.type
_entity.pdbx_description
1 polymer ?
#
loop_
_entity_poly.entity_id
_entity_poly.type
_entity_poly.pdbx_seq_one_letter_code
_entity_poly.pdbx_strand_id
1 'polypeptide(L)' 'MKASKSLWLMLLLMALIFFLLGLNSRNYAFNIIAIGISFIVYHYGYTSLFKEYDEQQREKRKTADTIYQALREGKKKGGD' A
#
# COMPACT_ATOMS: atom_id res chain seq x y z
N MET A 1 14.82 15.55 5.11
CA MET A 1 14.09 15.09 6.32
C MET A 1 13.20 13.93 5.93
N LYS A 2 13.31 12.75 6.57
CA LYS A 2 12.35 11.66 6.34
C LYS A 2 11.01 12.10 6.94
N ALA A 3 10.01 12.37 6.10
CA ALA A 3 8.66 12.64 6.59
C ALA A 3 8.21 11.43 7.42
N SER A 4 7.75 11.67 8.64
CA SER A 4 7.36 10.60 9.56
C SER A 4 6.09 9.91 9.04
N LYS A 5 5.94 8.61 9.32
CA LYS A 5 4.72 7.82 8.99
C LYS A 5 3.44 8.54 9.45
N SER A 6 3.51 9.23 10.59
CA SER A 6 2.43 10.06 11.14
C SER A 6 2.00 11.20 10.20
N LEU A 7 2.95 11.89 9.56
CA LEU A 7 2.64 12.96 8.61
C LEU A 7 1.82 12.44 7.42
N TRP A 8 2.23 11.30 6.85
CA TRP A 8 1.52 10.69 5.73
C TRP A 8 0.12 10.21 6.12
N LEU A 9 -0.05 9.67 7.34
CA LEU A 9 -1.37 9.33 7.89
C LEU A 9 -2.25 10.56 8.10
N MET A 10 -1.67 11.67 8.59
CA MET A 10 -2.38 12.93 8.77
C MET A 10 -2.84 13.52 7.42
N LEU A 11 -2.02 13.42 6.37
CA LEU A 11 -2.40 13.82 5.02
C LEU A 11 -3.55 12.96 4.47
N LEU A 12 -3.53 11.64 4.69
CA LEU A 12 -4.64 10.76 4.33
C LEU A 12 -5.92 11.12 5.08
N LEU A 13 -5.82 11.39 6.38
CA LEU A 13 -6.96 11.84 7.17
C LEU A 13 -7.53 13.15 6.63
N MET A 14 -6.67 14.09 6.27
CA MET A 14 -7.08 15.38 5.70
C MET A 14 -7.73 15.23 4.32
N ALA A 15 -7.23 14.32 3.47
CA ALA A 15 -7.89 13.99 2.20
C ALA A 15 -9.30 13.41 2.43
N LEU A 16 -9.46 12.56 3.46
CA LEU A 16 -10.76 12.00 3.87
C LEU A 16 -11.73 13.10 4.33
N ILE A 17 -11.26 14.06 5.13
CA ILE A 17 -12.07 15.21 5.56
C ILE A 17 -12.52 16.04 4.36
N PHE A 18 -11.61 16.36 3.43
CA PHE A 18 -11.96 17.12 2.22
C PHE A 18 -12.96 16.38 1.33
N PHE A 19 -12.81 15.06 1.19
CA PHE A 19 -13.77 14.25 0.46
C PHE A 19 -15.16 14.30 1.08
N LEU A 20 -15.27 14.13 2.41
CA LEU A 20 -16.55 14.21 3.11
C LEU A 20 -17.17 15.62 3.03
N LEU A 21 -16.34 16.67 3.11
CA LEU A 21 -16.80 18.06 2.92
C LEU A 21 -17.32 18.29 1.49
N GLY A 22 -16.64 17.76 0.48
CA GLY A 22 -17.08 17.84 -0.92
C GLY A 22 -18.41 17.13 -1.15
N LEU A 23 -18.59 15.95 -0.54
CA LEU A 23 -19.87 15.22 -0.56
C LEU A 23 -20.99 16.01 0.12
N ASN A 24 -20.75 16.52 1.33
CA ASN A 24 -21.78 17.24 2.10
C ASN A 24 -22.18 18.57 1.47
N SER A 25 -21.21 19.33 0.95
CA SER A 25 -21.44 20.68 0.37
C SER A 25 -21.86 20.66 -1.10
N ARG A 26 -21.81 19.49 -1.77
CA ARG A 26 -21.95 19.34 -3.23
C ARG A 26 -20.90 20.17 -4.02
N ASN A 27 -19.85 20.64 -3.37
CA ASN A 27 -18.77 21.38 -3.99
C ASN A 27 -17.61 20.42 -4.35
N TYR A 28 -17.53 20.08 -5.64
CA TYR A 28 -16.54 19.15 -6.16
C TYR A 28 -15.10 19.65 -6.09
N ALA A 29 -14.85 20.95 -5.84
CA ALA A 29 -13.49 21.48 -5.68
C ALA A 29 -12.75 20.78 -4.53
N PHE A 30 -13.45 20.48 -3.42
CA PHE A 30 -12.85 19.74 -2.31
C PHE A 30 -12.47 18.30 -2.68
N ASN A 31 -13.24 17.66 -3.55
CA ASN A 31 -12.91 16.32 -4.04
C ASN A 31 -11.65 16.35 -4.93
N ILE A 32 -11.47 17.38 -5.76
CA ILE A 32 -10.26 17.55 -6.56
C ILE A 32 -9.03 17.71 -5.65
N ILE A 33 -9.15 18.50 -4.59
CA ILE A 33 -8.08 18.66 -3.59
C ILE A 33 -7.78 17.32 -2.89
N ALA A 34 -8.81 16.58 -2.48
CA ALA A 34 -8.65 15.26 -1.85
C ALA A 34 -7.94 14.26 -2.78
N ILE A 35 -8.27 14.27 -4.07
CA ILE A 35 -7.60 13.46 -5.09
C ILE A 35 -6.13 13.87 -5.21
N GLY A 36 -5.84 15.17 -5.29
CA GLY A 36 -4.47 15.68 -5.35
C GLY A 36 -3.61 15.25 -4.16
N ILE A 37 -4.15 15.38 -2.94
CA ILE A 37 -3.46 14.93 -1.72
C ILE A 37 -3.23 13.41 -1.76
N SER A 38 -4.22 12.64 -2.20
CA SER A 38 -4.10 11.19 -2.34
C SER A 38 -2.98 10.78 -3.31
N PHE A 39 -2.85 11.49 -4.44
CA PHE A 39 -1.75 11.27 -5.40
C PHE A 39 -0.38 11.56 -4.78
N ILE A 40 -0.25 12.66 -4.03
CA ILE A 40 1.01 13.01 -3.35
C ILE A 40 1.39 11.93 -2.33
N VAL A 41 0.42 11.46 -1.53
CA VAL A 41 0.68 10.40 -0.55
C VAL A 41 1.03 9.09 -1.25
N TYR A 42 0.37 8.75 -2.36
CA TYR A 42 0.67 7.55 -3.13
C TYR A 42 2.09 7.59 -3.69
N HIS A 43 2.53 8.72 -4.27
CA HIS A 43 3.84 8.78 -4.89
C HIS A 43 5.00 8.87 -3.88
N TYR A 44 4.83 9.66 -2.81
CA TYR A 44 5.93 9.97 -1.88
C TYR A 44 5.80 9.28 -0.52
N GLY A 45 4.58 9.00 -0.07
CA GLY A 45 4.30 8.43 1.25
C GLY A 45 4.18 6.92 1.27
N TYR A 46 3.98 6.26 0.12
CA TYR A 46 3.70 4.83 0.04
C TYR A 46 4.77 4.00 0.76
N THR A 47 6.04 4.18 0.43
CA THR A 47 7.14 3.46 1.09
C THR A 47 7.17 3.69 2.59
N SER A 48 6.83 4.89 3.08
CA SER A 48 6.81 5.16 4.52
C SER A 48 5.62 4.52 5.24
N LEU A 49 4.50 4.35 4.54
CA LEU A 49 3.26 3.80 5.10
C LEU A 49 3.25 2.26 5.04
N PHE A 50 3.69 1.70 3.93
CA PHE A 50 3.45 0.30 3.56
C PHE A 50 4.71 -0.58 3.53
N LYS A 51 5.92 -0.04 3.73
CA LYS A 51 7.15 -0.85 3.70
C LYS A 51 7.07 -2.11 4.59
N GLU A 52 6.56 -1.97 5.80
CA GLU A 52 6.44 -3.08 6.75
C GLU A 52 5.42 -4.13 6.30
N TYR A 53 4.33 -3.69 5.67
CA TYR A 53 3.35 -4.58 5.05
C TYR A 53 3.95 -5.33 3.86
N ASP A 54 4.68 -4.63 3.00
CA ASP A 54 5.33 -5.21 1.82
C ASP A 54 6.43 -6.21 2.21
N GLU A 55 7.18 -5.93 3.28
CA GLU A 55 8.18 -6.85 3.82
C GLU A 55 7.53 -8.16 4.28
N GLN A 56 6.44 -8.08 5.06
CA GLN A 56 5.69 -9.28 5.47
C GLN A 56 5.12 -10.04 4.27
N GLN A 57 4.60 -9.32 3.27
CA GLN A 57 4.04 -9.95 2.08
C GLN A 57 5.12 -10.63 1.22
N ARG A 58 6.31 -10.03 1.15
CA ARG A 58 7.47 -10.59 0.45
C ARG A 58 7.96 -11.87 1.12
N GLU A 59 7.99 -11.93 2.46
CA GLU A 59 8.36 -13.16 3.17
C GLU A 59 7.38 -14.29 2.90
N LYS A 60 6.07 -14.02 2.92
CA LYS A 60 5.05 -15.02 2.56
C LYS A 60 5.22 -15.55 1.15
N ARG A 61 5.51 -14.68 0.18
CA ARG A 61 5.79 -15.07 -1.21
C ARG A 61 7.04 -15.96 -1.30
N LYS A 62 8.13 -15.59 -0.64
CA LYS A 62 9.34 -16.41 -0.60
C LYS A 62 9.07 -17.80 -0.05
N THR A 63 8.37 -17.91 1.09
CA THR A 63 8.05 -19.21 1.69
C THR A 63 7.22 -20.08 0.74
N ALA A 64 6.21 -19.48 0.07
CA ALA A 64 5.42 -20.19 -0.92
C ALA A 64 6.28 -20.68 -2.09
N ASP A 65 7.15 -19.81 -2.64
CA ASP A 65 8.05 -20.17 -3.73
C ASP A 65 8.98 -21.32 -3.35
N THR A 66 9.54 -21.33 -2.14
CA THR A 66 10.40 -22.42 -1.65
C THR A 66 9.62 -23.74 -1.56
N ILE A 67 8.37 -23.72 -1.09
CA ILE A 67 7.52 -24.92 -1.02
C ILE A 67 7.21 -25.44 -2.42
N TYR A 68 6.84 -24.57 -3.36
CA TYR A 68 6.57 -24.98 -4.74
C TYR A 68 7.81 -25.54 -5.43
N GLN A 69 8.99 -24.97 -5.18
CA GLN A 69 10.25 -25.50 -5.69
C GLN A 69 10.55 -26.89 -5.11
N ALA A 70 10.41 -27.07 -3.79
CA ALA A 70 10.62 -28.38 -3.14
C ALA A 70 9.65 -29.45 -3.64
N LEU A 71 8.37 -29.11 -3.85
CA LEU A 71 7.39 -30.02 -4.46
C LEU A 71 7.75 -30.38 -5.90
N ARG A 72 8.26 -29.42 -6.69
CA ARG A 72 8.67 -29.64 -8.08
C ARG A 72 9.91 -30.54 -8.18
N GLU A 73 10.87 -30.38 -7.27
CA GLU A 73 12.07 -31.23 -7.19
C GLU A 73 11.75 -32.63 -6.66
N GLY A 74 10.88 -32.74 -5.65
CA GLY A 74 10.41 -34.02 -5.13
C GLY A 74 9.66 -34.84 -6.17
N LYS A 75 8.80 -34.20 -6.98
CA LYS A 75 8.11 -34.85 -8.12
C LYS A 75 9.08 -35.33 -9.20
N LYS A 76 10.22 -34.65 -9.40
CA LYS A 76 11.26 -35.05 -10.35
C LYS A 76 12.07 -36.26 -9.88
N LYS A 77 12.22 -36.48 -8.57
CA LYS A 77 12.98 -37.60 -7.99
C LYS A 77 12.18 -38.87 -7.75
N GLY A 78 10.84 -38.80 -7.69
CA GLY A 78 9.97 -39.96 -7.48
C GLY A 78 9.34 -40.52 -8.76
N GLY A 79 9.93 -40.25 -9.93
CA GLY A 79 9.42 -40.62 -11.25
C GLY A 79 10.18 -41.74 -11.97
N ASP A 80 11.07 -42.46 -11.27
CA ASP A 80 11.78 -43.65 -11.76
C ASP A 80 11.27 -44.91 -11.06
#